data_AF-A0A565CXK7-F1
#
_entry.id   AF-A0A565CXK7-F1
#
_cell.length_a   1.000
_cell.length_b   1.000
_cell.length_c   1.000
_cell.angle_alpha   90.00
_cell.angle_beta   90.00
_cell.angle_gamma   90.00
#
_symmetry.space_group_name_H-M   'P 1'
#
loop_
_entity.id
_entity.type
_entity.pdbx_description
1 polymer ?
#
loop_
_entity_poly.entity_id
_entity_poly.type
_entity_poly.pdbx_seq_one_letter_code
_entity_poly.pdbx_strand_id
1 'polypeptide(L)'
;MSWTTTWAMSLPSVTPLQVDTFTFPPAVTSLASSKKLFLGGAGVRGLEIEGKFVIVTVIGIYLQAIAVPSLSVKWKGKNAKELTESISFFHQIITGTKLIYVEV
;
A
#
# COMPACT_ATOMS: atom_id res chain seq x y z
N MET A 1 29.05 20.44 4.65
CA MET A 1 29.03 19.21 3.83
C MET A 1 28.01 18.27 4.46
N SER A 2 26.80 18.19 3.91
CA SER A 2 25.74 17.31 4.43
C SER A 2 25.82 15.96 3.73
N TRP A 3 26.18 14.91 4.47
CA TRP A 3 26.15 13.55 3.95
C TRP A 3 24.76 13.00 4.28
N THR A 4 23.87 12.94 3.29
CA THR A 4 22.62 12.19 3.44
C THR A 4 22.95 10.72 3.30
N THR A 5 23.20 10.06 4.43
CA THR A 5 23.23 8.60 4.53
C THR A 5 21.86 8.09 4.12
N THR A 6 21.72 7.72 2.84
CA THR A 6 20.54 7.01 2.37
C THR A 6 20.69 5.59 2.87
N TRP A 7 20.13 5.31 4.06
CA TRP A 7 20.01 3.94 4.53
C TRP A 7 19.25 3.17 3.46
N ALA A 8 19.92 2.23 2.79
CA ALA A 8 19.28 1.31 1.88
C ALA A 8 18.35 0.42 2.71
N MET A 9 17.12 0.88 2.92
CA MET A 9 16.11 0.08 3.60
C MET A 9 15.71 -1.07 2.71
N SER A 10 15.80 -2.29 3.26
CA SER A 10 15.27 -3.48 2.60
C SER A 10 13.75 -3.38 2.48
N LEU A 11 13.21 -3.88 1.37
CA LEU A 11 11.77 -4.02 1.24
C LEU A 11 11.29 -5.14 2.17
N PRO A 12 10.11 -4.99 2.78
CA PRO A 12 9.50 -6.08 3.51
C PRO A 12 9.20 -7.24 2.56
N SER A 13 9.29 -8.46 3.08
CA SER A 13 8.83 -9.65 2.37
C SER A 13 7.31 -9.66 2.39
N VAL A 14 6.69 -9.56 1.21
CA VAL A 14 5.24 -9.59 1.01
C VAL A 14 4.92 -10.51 -0.16
N THR A 15 3.71 -11.07 -0.16
CA THR A 15 3.24 -11.95 -1.24
C THR A 15 2.54 -11.15 -2.34
N PRO A 16 2.56 -11.62 -3.60
CA PRO A 16 1.66 -11.10 -4.62
C PRO A 16 0.20 -11.28 -4.22
N LEU A 17 -0.69 -10.43 -4.74
CA LEU A 17 -2.14 -10.55 -4.56
C LEU A 17 -2.83 -10.68 -5.92
N GLN A 18 -3.59 -11.76 -6.09
CA GLN A 18 -4.51 -11.90 -7.23
C GLN A 18 -5.84 -11.26 -6.86
N VAL A 19 -6.29 -10.32 -7.69
CA VAL A 19 -7.57 -9.62 -7.55
C VAL A 19 -8.28 -9.72 -8.89
N ASP A 20 -9.40 -10.43 -8.90
CA ASP A 20 -10.10 -10.78 -10.14
C ASP A 20 -9.12 -11.49 -11.12
N THR A 21 -8.95 -10.93 -12.32
CA THR A 21 -8.08 -11.44 -13.39
C THR A 21 -6.66 -10.87 -13.34
N PHE A 22 -6.38 -9.91 -12.45
CA PHE A 22 -5.08 -9.24 -12.36
C PHE A 22 -4.25 -9.72 -11.16
N THR A 23 -2.94 -9.87 -11.34
CA THR A 23 -2.01 -10.19 -10.26
C THR A 23 -1.11 -9.00 -9.96
N PHE A 24 -1.28 -8.42 -8.77
CA PHE A 24 -0.40 -7.38 -8.26
C PHE A 24 0.92 -8.00 -7.77
N PRO A 25 2.08 -7.63 -8.35
CA PRO A 25 3.37 -8.13 -7.89
C PRO A 25 3.70 -7.64 -6.47
N PRO A 26 4.57 -8.34 -5.73
CA PRO A 26 4.93 -7.95 -4.36
C PRO A 26 5.69 -6.63 -4.29
N ALA A 27 6.32 -6.20 -5.39
CA ALA A 27 7.07 -4.95 -5.46
C ALA A 27 7.05 -4.35 -6.87
N VAL A 28 7.12 -3.02 -6.94
CA VAL A 28 7.20 -2.24 -8.19
C VAL A 28 8.25 -1.13 -8.07
N THR A 29 8.74 -0.65 -9.21
CA THR A 29 9.57 0.57 -9.27
C THR A 29 8.72 1.74 -9.75
N SER A 30 8.64 2.80 -8.95
CA SER A 30 7.95 4.03 -9.32
C SER A 30 8.63 4.70 -10.51
N LEU A 31 7.91 4.93 -11.61
CA LEU A 31 8.45 5.69 -12.75
C LEU A 31 8.73 7.15 -12.41
N ALA A 32 7.97 7.73 -11.47
CA ALA A 32 8.12 9.13 -11.07
C ALA A 32 9.31 9.39 -10.15
N SER A 33 9.77 8.37 -9.40
CA SER A 33 10.80 8.57 -8.37
C SER A 33 11.96 7.56 -8.42
N SER A 34 11.89 6.57 -9.31
CA SER A 34 12.80 5.42 -9.40
C SER A 34 12.96 4.63 -8.09
N LYS A 35 12.08 4.85 -7.11
CA LYS A 35 12.09 4.14 -5.84
C LYS A 35 11.34 2.83 -5.96
N LYS A 36 11.88 1.77 -5.34
CA LYS A 36 11.14 0.52 -5.16
C LYS A 36 10.10 0.66 -4.05
N LEU A 37 8.95 0.06 -4.28
CA LEU A 37 7.80 0.04 -3.39
C LEU A 37 7.34 -1.40 -3.19
N PHE A 38 6.75 -1.70 -2.04
CA PHE A 38 6.15 -3.00 -1.76
C PHE A 38 4.63 -2.90 -1.77
N LEU A 39 3.96 -4.01 -2.08
CA LEU A 39 2.50 -4.10 -2.07
C LEU A 39 1.96 -4.03 -0.64
N GLY A 40 1.21 -2.97 -0.32
CA GLY A 40 0.54 -2.79 0.97
C GLY A 40 -0.85 -3.42 1.02
N GLY A 41 -1.54 -3.49 -0.11
CA GLY A 41 -2.85 -4.13 -0.25
C GLY A 41 -3.42 -3.99 -1.65
N ALA A 42 -4.41 -4.80 -1.99
CA ALA A 42 -5.12 -4.73 -3.27
C ALA A 42 -6.60 -5.09 -3.08
N GLY A 43 -7.47 -4.63 -3.98
CA GLY A 43 -8.90 -4.88 -3.94
C GLY A 43 -9.64 -4.42 -5.18
N VAL A 44 -10.96 -4.66 -5.21
CA VAL A 44 -11.84 -4.25 -6.31
C VAL A 44 -12.57 -2.96 -5.93
N ARG A 45 -12.84 -2.13 -6.93
CA ARG A 45 -13.82 -1.05 -6.86
C ARG A 45 -14.89 -1.31 -7.90
N GLY A 46 -16.14 -1.30 -7.46
CA GLY A 46 -17.28 -1.64 -8.31
C GLY A 46 -18.50 -0.79 -8.01
N LEU A 47 -19.54 -1.03 -8.79
CA LEU A 47 -20.85 -0.41 -8.66
C LEU A 47 -21.92 -1.49 -8.56
N GLU A 48 -22.97 -1.21 -7.80
CA GLU A 48 -24.13 -2.08 -7.77
C GLU A 48 -25.09 -1.69 -8.89
N ILE A 49 -25.36 -2.62 -9.80
CA ILE A 49 -26.26 -2.45 -10.95
C ILE A 49 -27.28 -3.59 -10.90
N GLU A 50 -28.55 -3.24 -10.74
CA GLU A 50 -29.66 -4.22 -10.69
C GLU A 50 -29.46 -5.32 -9.63
N GLY A 51 -28.93 -4.96 -8.45
CA GLY A 51 -28.66 -5.90 -7.36
C GLY A 51 -27.45 -6.82 -7.58
N LYS A 52 -26.64 -6.56 -8.62
CA LYS A 52 -25.38 -7.25 -8.87
C LYS A 52 -24.20 -6.30 -8.70
N PHE A 53 -23.17 -6.76 -7.99
CA PHE A 53 -21.92 -6.02 -7.88
C PHE A 53 -21.08 -6.20 -9.15
N VAL A 54 -20.91 -5.13 -9.91
CA VAL A 54 -20.09 -5.10 -11.13
C VAL A 54 -18.75 -4.46 -10.79
N ILE A 55 -17.66 -5.23 -10.95
CA ILE A 55 -16.29 -4.73 -10.78
C ILE A 55 -16.02 -3.75 -11.92
N VAL A 56 -15.61 -2.54 -11.56
CA VAL A 56 -15.25 -1.50 -12.52
C VAL A 56 -13.73 -1.46 -12.66
N THR A 57 -13.00 -1.40 -11.54
CA THR A 57 -11.54 -1.35 -11.52
C THR A 57 -10.94 -2.22 -10.43
N VAL A 58 -9.69 -2.64 -10.65
CA VAL A 58 -8.87 -3.32 -9.63
C VAL A 58 -7.75 -2.38 -9.18
N ILE A 59 -7.54 -2.30 -7.88
CA ILE A 59 -6.69 -1.30 -7.24
C ILE A 59 -5.58 -2.00 -6.45
N GLY A 60 -4.35 -1.56 -6.64
CA GLY A 60 -3.19 -1.93 -5.83
C GLY A 60 -2.58 -0.70 -5.16
N ILE A 61 -2.30 -0.81 -3.87
CA ILE A 61 -1.67 0.24 -3.07
C ILE A 61 -0.23 -0.17 -2.76
N TYR A 62 0.73 0.66 -3.17
CA TYR A 62 2.15 0.43 -2.96
C TYR A 62 2.76 1.47 -2.02
N LEU A 63 3.64 1.00 -1.15
CA LEU A 63 4.26 1.79 -0.08
C LEU A 63 5.79 1.76 -0.18
N GLN A 64 6.44 2.84 0.24
CA GLN A 64 7.90 2.84 0.44
C GLN A 64 8.29 2.02 1.66
N ALA A 65 9.46 1.38 1.64
CA ALA A 65 9.98 0.59 2.76
C ALA A 65 9.96 1.34 4.12
N ILE A 66 10.17 2.66 4.12
CA ILE A 66 10.10 3.52 5.32
C ILE A 66 8.73 3.54 6.00
N ALA A 67 7.66 3.18 5.28
CA ALA A 67 6.30 3.14 5.83
C ALA A 67 6.20 2.19 7.02
N VAL A 68 6.86 1.03 6.95
CA VAL A 68 6.81 0.02 8.02
C VAL A 68 7.36 0.55 9.35
N PRO A 69 8.62 1.02 9.44
CA PRO A 69 9.14 1.58 10.69
C PRO A 69 8.39 2.84 11.13
N SER A 70 7.94 3.69 10.19
CA SER A 70 7.17 4.90 10.51
C SER A 70 5.83 4.59 11.18
N LEU A 71 5.07 3.63 10.66
CA LEU A 71 3.79 3.21 11.22
C LEU A 71 3.97 2.37 12.50
N SER A 72 5.04 1.61 12.59
CA SER A 72 5.30 0.71 13.73
C SER A 72 5.45 1.44 15.06
N VAL A 73 5.80 2.73 15.08
CA VAL A 73 5.91 3.52 16.31
C VAL A 73 4.59 3.56 17.09
N LYS A 74 3.46 3.64 16.38
CA LYS A 74 2.12 3.81 16.98
C LYS A 74 1.22 2.59 16.81
N TRP A 75 1.35 1.89 15.69
CA TRP A 75 0.37 0.88 15.25
C TRP A 75 0.82 -0.56 15.46
N LYS A 76 2.08 -0.77 15.88
CA LYS A 76 2.58 -2.12 16.16
C LYS A 76 1.77 -2.77 17.28
N GLY A 77 1.39 -4.03 17.08
CA GLY A 77 0.63 -4.82 18.06
C GLY A 77 -0.88 -4.63 17.99
N LYS A 78 -1.38 -3.70 17.16
CA LYS A 78 -2.81 -3.60 16.83
C LYS A 78 -3.22 -4.71 15.88
N ASN A 79 -4.40 -5.29 16.09
CA ASN A 79 -4.93 -6.30 15.18
C ASN A 79 -5.59 -5.65 13.95
N ALA A 80 -5.89 -6.45 12.93
CA ALA A 80 -6.44 -5.96 11.66
C ALA A 80 -7.75 -5.18 11.85
N LYS A 81 -8.66 -5.65 12.71
CA LYS A 81 -9.94 -4.99 12.97
C LYS A 81 -9.74 -3.60 13.58
N GLU A 82 -8.88 -3.49 14.59
CA GLU A 82 -8.54 -2.20 15.21
C GLU A 82 -7.95 -1.21 14.21
N LEU A 83 -7.14 -1.70 13.25
CA LEU A 83 -6.55 -0.85 12.21
C LEU A 83 -7.58 -0.42 11.17
N THR A 84 -8.47 -1.33 10.75
CA THR A 84 -9.55 -1.05 9.77
C THR A 84 -10.55 -0.04 10.30
N GLU A 85 -10.85 -0.05 11.60
CA GLU A 85 -11.78 0.89 12.22
C GLU A 85 -11.12 2.25 12.56
N SER A 86 -9.79 2.36 12.41
CA SER A 86 -9.03 3.55 12.78
C SER A 86 -8.82 4.52 11.61
N ILE A 87 -9.62 5.58 11.56
CA ILE A 87 -9.42 6.70 10.61
C ILE A 87 -8.01 7.30 10.74
N SER A 88 -7.51 7.39 11.98
CA SER A 88 -6.17 7.94 12.26
C SER A 88 -5.04 7.09 11.65
N PHE A 89 -5.23 5.78 11.53
CA PHE A 89 -4.26 4.89 10.89
C PHE A 89 -4.16 5.19 9.40
N PHE A 90 -5.30 5.23 8.70
CA PHE A 90 -5.33 5.57 7.28
C PHE A 90 -4.86 6.99 7.01
N HIS A 91 -5.19 7.96 7.87
CA HIS A 91 -4.68 9.32 7.73
C HIS A 91 -3.15 9.37 7.82
N GLN A 92 -2.54 8.61 8.74
CA GLN A 92 -1.08 8.53 8.82
C GLN A 92 -0.46 7.81 7.62
N ILE A 93 -1.14 6.81 7.06
CA ILE A 93 -0.72 6.19 5.79
C ILE A 93 -0.74 7.26 4.68
N ILE A 94 -1.83 8.02 4.54
CA ILE A 94 -2.02 9.05 3.50
C ILE A 94 -0.98 10.17 3.59
N THR A 95 -0.76 10.68 4.79
CA THR A 95 0.08 11.88 5.00
C THR A 95 1.55 11.55 5.28
N GLY A 96 1.81 10.44 5.96
CA GLY A 96 3.13 10.08 6.47
C GLY A 96 3.92 9.15 5.55
N THR A 97 3.28 8.55 4.54
CA THR A 97 3.96 7.65 3.60
C THR A 97 3.83 8.16 2.19
N LYS A 98 4.91 8.06 1.40
CA LYS A 98 4.84 8.32 -0.05
C LYS A 98 4.12 7.14 -0.72
N LEU A 99 2.79 7.14 -0.62
CA LEU A 99 1.88 6.22 -1.27
C LEU A 99 1.97 6.34 -2.78
N ILE A 100 1.89 5.21 -3.46
CA ILE A 100 1.57 5.17 -4.89
C ILE A 100 0.34 4.29 -5.10
N TYR A 101 -0.61 4.85 -5.83
CA TYR A 101 -1.84 4.21 -6.27
C TYR A 101 -1.65 3.67 -7.69
N VAL A 102 -2.08 2.43 -7.89
CA VAL A 102 -2.10 1.78 -9.22
C VAL A 102 -3.52 1.27 -9.46
N GLU A 103 -4.12 1.71 -10.54
CA GLU A 103 -5.42 1.24 -11.04
C GLU A 103 -5.18 0.56 -12.38
N VAL A 104 -5.88 -0.56 -12.58
CA VAL A 104 -5.87 -1.36 -13.81
C VAL A 104 -7.29 -1.45 -14.34
#